data_AF-W6SJE3-F1
#
_entry.id   AF-W6SJE3-F1
#
_cell.length_a   1.000
_cell.length_b   1.000
_cell.length_c   1.000
_cell.angle_alpha   90.00
_cell.angle_beta   90.00
_cell.angle_gamma   90.00
#
_symmetry.space_group_name_H-M   'P 1'
#
loop_
_entity.id
_entity.type
_entity.pdbx_description
1 polymer ?
#
loop_
_entity_poly.entity_id
_entity_poly.type
_entity_poly.pdbx_seq_one_letter_code
_entity_poly.pdbx_strand_id
1 'polypeptide(L)'
;MEVLIRYKESEYIKLQTISVIGSFNNYDKSKGYMKKENGIWYYKINLGPGKHYYKFIINDELIINDPEANMYFPDENEELWSVIVINDNDERMYNNEEYSVHIDSYMITNYISEEEKVINKKVFSIVSDKKIVTRFKFNNVTGIHTVVVAWFTPDDELFQYSENNLFAPNREHEGFMWFWLDLDDNKHRLKLGKWKIKMFIDGQFILEDEIKILNLNTYSSMGKINF
;
A
#
# COMPACT_ATOMS: atom_id res chain seq x y z
N MET A 1 11.70 -26.61 10.00
CA MET A 1 12.71 -25.77 9.31
C MET A 1 12.91 -24.39 9.97
N GLU A 2 14.16 -23.93 10.19
CA GLU A 2 14.42 -22.53 10.59
C GLU A 2 14.30 -21.59 9.37
N VAL A 3 13.55 -20.50 9.53
CA VAL A 3 13.31 -19.49 8.50
C VAL A 3 13.64 -18.11 9.05
N LEU A 4 14.26 -17.29 8.21
CA LEU A 4 14.56 -15.88 8.50
C LEU A 4 13.71 -15.01 7.59
N ILE A 5 12.66 -14.41 8.13
CA ILE A 5 11.84 -13.40 7.44
C ILE A 5 12.60 -12.09 7.51
N ARG A 6 12.73 -11.39 6.38
CA ARG A 6 13.53 -10.17 6.26
C ARG A 6 12.73 -9.06 5.60
N TYR A 7 13.03 -7.83 5.99
CA TYR A 7 12.53 -6.63 5.31
C TYR A 7 13.70 -5.66 5.15
N LYS A 8 14.01 -5.27 3.91
CA LYS A 8 15.07 -4.32 3.61
C LYS A 8 14.55 -2.90 3.78
N GLU A 9 15.24 -2.10 4.57
CA GLU A 9 14.90 -0.69 4.74
C GLU A 9 14.99 0.06 3.41
N SER A 10 14.01 0.93 3.18
CA SER A 10 13.96 1.82 2.02
C SER A 10 13.88 3.28 2.48
N GLU A 11 14.25 4.21 1.60
CA GLU A 11 14.14 5.65 1.89
C GLU A 11 12.69 6.17 1.80
N TYR A 12 11.78 5.38 1.22
CA TYR A 12 10.42 5.80 0.92
C TYR A 12 9.50 5.81 2.15
N ILE A 13 9.77 5.01 3.18
CA ILE A 13 9.06 5.09 4.44
C ILE A 13 10.09 5.20 5.55
N LYS A 14 9.93 6.19 6.44
CA LYS A 14 10.75 6.28 7.65
C LYS A 14 10.34 5.17 8.61
N LEU A 15 11.21 4.18 8.82
CA LEU A 15 10.94 3.01 9.66
C LEU A 15 11.36 3.27 11.11
N GLN A 16 10.42 3.12 12.04
CA GLN A 16 10.62 3.17 13.48
C GLN A 16 10.51 1.78 14.09
N THR A 17 9.48 1.02 13.71
CA THR A 17 9.24 -0.36 14.12
C THR A 17 8.79 -1.19 12.93
N ILE A 18 9.15 -2.46 12.91
CA ILE A 18 8.47 -3.46 12.08
C ILE A 18 8.12 -4.64 12.97
N SER A 19 6.90 -5.13 12.83
CA SER A 19 6.50 -6.42 13.37
C SER A 19 6.01 -7.32 12.24
N VAL A 20 6.25 -8.62 12.37
CA VAL A 20 5.64 -9.62 11.50
C VAL A 20 4.46 -10.26 12.23
N ILE A 21 3.30 -10.30 11.58
CA ILE A 21 2.14 -11.06 12.05
C ILE A 21 1.94 -12.26 11.15
N GLY A 22 1.60 -13.41 11.72
CA GLY A 22 1.33 -14.60 10.93
C GLY A 22 0.74 -15.74 11.75
N SER A 23 0.41 -16.83 11.06
CA SER A 23 -0.18 -18.02 11.70
C SER A 23 0.68 -18.56 12.86
N PHE A 24 2.00 -18.47 12.73
CA PHE A 24 2.97 -18.95 13.71
C PHE A 24 3.02 -18.14 15.02
N ASN A 25 2.47 -16.93 15.06
CA ASN A 25 2.36 -16.11 16.27
C ASN A 25 0.92 -15.70 16.60
N ASN A 26 -0.07 -16.41 16.03
CA ASN A 26 -1.50 -16.09 16.14
C ASN A 26 -1.81 -14.64 15.72
N TYR A 27 -1.09 -14.12 14.73
CA TYR A 27 -1.22 -12.75 14.24
C TYR A 27 -1.01 -11.67 15.31
N ASP A 28 -0.29 -12.00 16.38
CA ASP A 28 -0.02 -11.09 17.49
C ASP A 28 1.23 -10.25 17.22
N LYS A 29 1.03 -8.97 16.87
CA LYS A 29 2.12 -8.04 16.58
C LYS A 29 3.12 -7.88 17.71
N SER A 30 2.68 -8.01 18.96
CA SER A 30 3.56 -7.87 20.14
C SER A 30 4.60 -8.99 20.24
N LYS A 31 4.31 -10.15 19.63
CA LYS A 31 5.21 -11.30 19.52
C LYS A 31 6.03 -11.30 18.23
N GLY A 32 5.78 -10.32 17.36
CA GLY A 32 6.32 -10.23 16.00
C GLY A 32 7.41 -9.18 15.80
N TYR A 33 7.80 -8.42 16.83
CA TYR A 33 8.78 -7.35 16.66
C TYR A 33 10.10 -7.84 16.05
N MET A 34 10.48 -7.22 14.95
CA MET A 34 11.67 -7.56 14.18
C MET A 34 12.90 -6.86 14.76
N LYS A 35 14.07 -7.50 14.68
CA LYS A 35 15.35 -6.90 15.05
C LYS A 35 15.96 -6.23 13.82
N LYS A 36 16.64 -5.10 14.02
CA LYS A 36 17.33 -4.38 12.94
C LYS A 36 18.84 -4.57 13.03
N GLU A 37 19.46 -4.95 11.93
CA GLU A 37 20.92 -5.05 11.79
C GLU A 37 21.33 -4.65 10.36
N ASN A 38 22.27 -3.72 10.22
CA ASN A 38 22.81 -3.29 8.92
C ASN A 38 21.73 -2.89 7.88
N GLY A 39 20.68 -2.18 8.32
CA GLY A 39 19.58 -1.75 7.44
C GLY A 39 18.60 -2.85 7.03
N ILE A 40 18.70 -4.03 7.65
CA ILE A 40 17.79 -5.16 7.42
C ILE A 40 17.05 -5.44 8.72
N TRP A 41 15.73 -5.45 8.63
CA TRP A 41 14.86 -5.94 9.69
C TRP A 41 14.69 -7.45 9.52
N TYR A 42 14.78 -8.22 10.60
CA TYR A 42 14.62 -9.67 10.53
C TYR A 42 13.86 -10.26 11.72
N TYR A 43 13.19 -11.37 11.45
CA TYR A 43 12.52 -12.21 12.44
C TYR A 43 12.87 -13.68 12.16
N LYS A 44 13.45 -14.35 13.15
CA LYS A 44 13.86 -15.76 13.07
C LYS A 44 12.80 -16.63 13.70
N ILE A 45 12.37 -17.66 12.99
CA ILE A 45 11.35 -18.59 13.47
C ILE A 45 11.56 -20.02 12.96
N ASN A 46 11.10 -21.02 13.70
CA ASN A 46 11.01 -22.40 13.24
C ASN A 46 9.58 -22.68 12.77
N LEU A 47 9.44 -23.06 11.51
CA LEU A 47 8.18 -23.46 10.89
C LEU A 47 8.16 -24.97 10.67
N GLY A 48 7.04 -25.63 10.99
CA GLY A 48 6.78 -27.02 10.61
C GLY A 48 6.10 -27.13 9.24
N PRO A 49 5.78 -28.34 8.77
CA PRO A 49 5.00 -28.55 7.54
C PRO A 49 3.68 -27.77 7.54
N GLY A 50 3.30 -27.23 6.38
CA GLY A 50 2.07 -26.46 6.17
C GLY A 50 2.26 -25.11 5.48
N LYS A 51 1.16 -24.38 5.33
CA LYS A 51 1.14 -23.00 4.82
C LYS A 51 1.18 -22.01 5.98
N HIS A 52 2.16 -21.11 5.96
CA HIS A 52 2.34 -20.08 6.98
C HIS A 52 2.10 -18.71 6.37
N TYR A 53 0.94 -18.15 6.68
CA TYR A 53 0.48 -16.85 6.21
C TYR A 53 1.09 -15.75 7.08
N TYR A 54 1.57 -14.67 6.47
CA TYR A 54 2.15 -13.55 7.19
C TYR A 54 2.06 -12.22 6.42
N LYS A 55 2.13 -11.12 7.17
CA LYS A 55 2.27 -9.73 6.68
C LYS A 55 3.20 -8.96 7.63
N PHE A 56 3.73 -7.84 7.16
CA PHE A 56 4.43 -6.87 7.98
C PHE A 56 3.49 -5.78 8.46
N ILE A 57 3.71 -5.31 9.69
CA ILE A 57 3.16 -4.05 10.19
C ILE A 57 4.33 -3.08 10.37
N ILE A 58 4.34 -2.04 9.54
CA ILE A 58 5.31 -0.95 9.57
C ILE A 58 4.79 0.15 10.49
N ASN A 59 5.65 0.60 11.41
CA ASN A 59 5.37 1.66 12.37
C ASN A 59 4.08 1.44 13.18
N ASP A 60 3.77 0.17 13.48
CA ASP A 60 2.56 -0.22 14.20
C ASP A 60 1.22 0.12 13.52
N GLU A 61 1.24 0.60 12.26
CA GLU A 61 0.09 1.16 11.56
C GLU A 61 -0.14 0.56 10.16
N LEU A 62 0.86 0.62 9.28
CA LEU A 62 0.72 0.21 7.88
C LEU A 62 0.94 -1.29 7.74
N ILE A 63 -0.10 -2.03 7.37
CA ILE A 63 -0.01 -3.47 7.09
C ILE A 63 0.27 -3.66 5.60
N ILE A 64 1.31 -4.43 5.26
CA ILE A 64 1.67 -4.77 3.88
C ILE A 64 2.19 -6.20 3.78
N ASN A 65 2.13 -6.75 2.57
CA ASN A 65 2.79 -8.00 2.24
C ASN A 65 4.31 -7.85 2.28
N ASP A 66 5.00 -8.98 2.39
CA ASP A 66 6.44 -9.06 2.20
C ASP A 66 6.77 -8.96 0.72
N PRO A 67 7.46 -7.88 0.26
CA PRO A 67 7.80 -7.68 -1.14
C PRO A 67 8.76 -8.73 -1.72
N GLU A 68 9.45 -9.49 -0.86
CA GLU A 68 10.34 -10.57 -1.27
C GLU A 68 9.69 -11.96 -1.11
N ALA A 69 8.39 -12.03 -0.79
CA ALA A 69 7.70 -13.30 -0.73
C ALA A 69 7.60 -13.94 -2.12
N ASN A 70 7.90 -15.24 -2.17
CA ASN A 70 7.80 -16.02 -3.40
C ASN A 70 6.36 -16.45 -3.72
N MET A 71 5.46 -16.44 -2.74
CA MET A 71 4.08 -16.88 -2.90
C MET A 71 3.13 -15.96 -2.13
N TYR A 72 1.98 -15.69 -2.74
CA TYR A 72 0.87 -14.99 -2.13
C TYR A 72 -0.40 -15.83 -2.29
N PHE A 73 -1.18 -15.99 -1.22
CA PHE A 73 -2.48 -16.68 -1.29
C PHE A 73 -3.56 -15.93 -0.55
N PRO A 74 -4.81 -15.96 -1.06
CA PRO A 74 -5.94 -15.44 -0.32
C PRO A 74 -6.23 -16.33 0.88
N ASP A 75 -6.70 -15.71 1.97
CA ASP A 75 -7.36 -16.42 3.07
C ASP A 75 -8.86 -16.64 2.77
N GLU A 76 -9.60 -17.09 3.79
CA GLU A 76 -11.05 -17.34 3.68
C GLU A 76 -11.90 -16.08 3.49
N ASN A 77 -11.35 -14.90 3.78
CA ASN A 77 -11.99 -13.59 3.61
C ASN A 77 -11.49 -12.87 2.35
N GLU A 78 -10.81 -13.58 1.46
CA GLU A 78 -10.18 -13.04 0.24
C GLU A 78 -9.05 -12.04 0.50
N GLU A 79 -8.55 -11.89 1.74
CA GLU A 79 -7.38 -11.06 1.99
C GLU A 79 -6.14 -11.78 1.48
N LEU A 80 -5.28 -11.10 0.70
CA LEU A 80 -4.10 -11.71 0.11
C LEU A 80 -2.89 -11.57 1.04
N TRP A 81 -2.29 -12.69 1.43
CA TRP A 81 -1.16 -12.73 2.37
C TRP A 81 0.11 -13.24 1.68
N SER A 82 1.28 -12.83 2.18
CA SER A 82 2.53 -13.54 1.90
C SER A 82 2.49 -14.92 2.55
N VAL A 83 2.98 -15.94 1.84
CA VAL A 83 2.94 -17.32 2.34
C VAL A 83 4.29 -18.01 2.21
N ILE A 84 4.72 -18.65 3.29
CA ILE A 84 5.80 -19.64 3.28
C ILE A 84 5.16 -21.03 3.35
N VAL A 85 5.47 -21.90 2.38
CA VAL A 85 4.97 -23.28 2.36
C VAL A 85 6.13 -24.22 2.67
N ILE A 86 5.97 -25.04 3.70
CA ILE A 86 6.90 -26.11 4.08
C ILE A 86 6.22 -27.45 3.80
N ASN A 87 6.87 -28.35 3.07
CA ASN A 87 6.34 -29.68 2.80
C ASN A 87 6.58 -30.65 3.97
N ASP A 88 6.04 -31.87 3.88
CA ASP A 88 6.19 -32.90 4.92
C ASP A 88 7.63 -33.38 5.15
N ASN A 89 8.55 -33.05 4.23
CA ASN A 89 9.98 -33.34 4.33
C ASN A 89 10.78 -32.17 4.95
N ASP A 90 10.12 -31.17 5.54
CA ASP A 90 10.75 -29.96 6.10
C ASP A 90 11.45 -29.06 5.05
N GLU A 91 11.04 -29.15 3.77
CA GLU A 91 11.59 -28.36 2.68
C GLU A 91 10.68 -27.16 2.34
N ARG A 92 11.27 -25.99 2.13
CA ARG A 92 10.54 -24.81 1.65
C ARG A 92 10.21 -24.99 0.17
N MET A 93 8.93 -24.87 -0.15
CA MET A 93 8.44 -24.88 -1.52
C MET A 93 8.64 -23.50 -2.17
N TYR A 94 8.84 -23.52 -3.48
CA TYR A 94 8.94 -22.32 -4.31
C TYR A 94 8.03 -22.44 -5.52
N ASN A 95 7.36 -21.34 -5.85
CA ASN A 95 6.71 -21.12 -7.13
C ASN A 95 7.72 -20.51 -8.10
N ASN A 96 7.87 -21.11 -9.28
CA ASN A 96 8.77 -20.64 -10.34
C ASN A 96 8.03 -19.82 -11.41
N GLU A 97 6.72 -19.61 -11.25
CA GLU A 97 5.97 -18.69 -12.10
C GLU A 97 6.32 -17.23 -11.76
N GLU A 98 6.65 -16.44 -12.77
CA GLU A 98 6.86 -15.00 -12.63
C GLU A 98 5.53 -14.29 -12.91
N TYR A 99 4.99 -13.64 -11.88
CA TYR A 99 3.84 -12.76 -12.00
C TYR A 99 4.29 -11.33 -12.29
N SER A 100 3.51 -10.63 -13.11
CA SER A 100 3.83 -9.32 -13.64
C SER A 100 2.64 -8.38 -13.47
N VAL A 101 2.94 -7.11 -13.26
CA VAL A 101 1.96 -6.03 -13.27
C VAL A 101 2.69 -4.75 -13.66
N HIS A 102 2.06 -3.96 -14.52
CA HIS A 102 2.60 -2.68 -14.93
C HIS A 102 1.56 -1.58 -14.77
N ILE A 103 1.98 -0.44 -14.25
CA ILE A 103 1.15 0.77 -14.17
C ILE A 103 1.26 1.50 -15.49
N ASP A 104 0.17 1.49 -16.25
CA ASP A 104 0.07 2.19 -17.53
C ASP A 104 -0.03 3.71 -17.34
N SER A 105 -0.90 4.13 -16.42
CA SER A 105 -1.11 5.55 -16.11
C SER A 105 -1.83 5.74 -14.78
N TYR A 106 -1.75 6.94 -14.22
CA TYR A 106 -2.56 7.33 -13.07
C TYR A 106 -3.02 8.78 -13.15
N MET A 107 -4.09 9.09 -12.43
CA MET A 107 -4.67 10.43 -12.34
C MET A 107 -5.11 10.75 -10.91
N ILE A 108 -5.17 12.05 -10.59
CA ILE A 108 -5.64 12.56 -9.31
C ILE A 108 -6.74 13.59 -9.53
N THR A 109 -7.91 13.35 -8.95
CA THR A 109 -9.12 14.18 -9.11
C THR A 109 -9.83 14.37 -7.78
N ASN A 110 -10.89 15.16 -7.77
CA ASN A 110 -11.80 15.32 -6.64
C ASN A 110 -13.14 14.58 -6.81
N TYR A 111 -13.26 13.73 -7.85
CA TYR A 111 -14.45 12.94 -8.17
C TYR A 111 -14.06 11.62 -8.82
N ILE A 112 -14.89 10.61 -8.66
CA ILE A 112 -14.71 9.32 -9.34
C ILE A 112 -15.17 9.48 -10.79
N SER A 113 -14.34 9.04 -11.73
CA SER A 113 -14.63 9.08 -13.16
C SER A 113 -14.07 7.84 -13.84
N GLU A 114 -14.82 7.34 -14.83
CA GLU A 114 -14.37 6.31 -15.77
C GLU A 114 -13.68 6.91 -17.01
N GLU A 115 -13.84 8.22 -17.23
CA GLU A 115 -13.19 8.90 -18.37
C GLU A 115 -11.66 8.83 -18.25
N GLU A 116 -10.98 8.50 -19.35
CA GLU A 116 -9.52 8.43 -19.42
C GLU A 116 -8.85 9.80 -19.60
N LYS A 117 -9.55 10.88 -19.31
CA LYS A 117 -8.95 12.21 -19.37
C LYS A 117 -7.96 12.36 -18.21
N VAL A 118 -6.67 12.36 -18.53
CA VAL A 118 -5.60 12.53 -17.53
C VAL A 118 -5.74 13.91 -16.89
N ILE A 119 -6.20 13.92 -15.65
CA ILE A 119 -6.29 15.10 -14.78
C ILE A 119 -5.39 14.83 -13.58
N ASN A 120 -4.47 15.74 -13.30
CA ASN A 120 -3.60 15.64 -12.13
C ASN A 120 -3.79 16.87 -11.24
N LYS A 121 -4.92 16.91 -10.53
CA LYS A 121 -5.25 17.98 -9.59
C LYS A 121 -4.29 17.90 -8.40
N LYS A 122 -3.56 19.00 -8.16
CA LYS A 122 -2.54 19.08 -7.10
C LYS A 122 -2.96 19.85 -5.86
N VAL A 123 -4.05 20.60 -5.92
CA VAL A 123 -4.49 21.46 -4.80
C VAL A 123 -5.96 21.17 -4.53
N PHE A 124 -6.27 20.81 -3.28
CA PHE A 124 -7.61 20.46 -2.81
C PHE A 124 -8.03 21.44 -1.71
N SER A 125 -9.29 21.83 -1.71
CA SER A 125 -9.88 22.67 -0.66
C SER A 125 -10.78 21.82 0.23
N ILE A 126 -10.57 21.87 1.54
CA ILE A 126 -11.47 21.23 2.52
C ILE A 126 -12.87 21.88 2.55
N VAL A 127 -13.06 23.02 1.89
CA VAL A 127 -14.35 23.72 1.84
C VAL A 127 -15.18 23.24 0.65
N SER A 128 -14.55 23.09 -0.52
CA SER A 128 -15.26 22.82 -1.78
C SER A 128 -15.08 21.40 -2.33
N ASP A 129 -13.97 20.74 -2.00
CA ASP A 129 -13.70 19.37 -2.43
C ASP A 129 -14.17 18.38 -1.37
N LYS A 130 -14.94 17.37 -1.79
CA LYS A 130 -15.46 16.34 -0.89
C LYS A 130 -14.49 15.19 -0.66
N LYS A 131 -13.63 14.92 -1.64
CA LYS A 131 -12.67 13.82 -1.61
C LYS A 131 -11.49 14.08 -2.52
N ILE A 132 -10.43 13.32 -2.32
CA ILE A 132 -9.28 13.19 -3.19
C ILE A 132 -9.32 11.77 -3.74
N VAL A 133 -9.26 11.59 -5.05
CA VAL A 133 -9.35 10.29 -5.71
C VAL A 133 -8.09 10.09 -6.54
N THR A 134 -7.43 8.96 -6.37
CA THR A 134 -6.43 8.46 -7.30
C THR A 134 -7.03 7.31 -8.10
N ARG A 135 -6.82 7.33 -9.42
CA ARG A 135 -7.17 6.20 -10.29
C ARG A 135 -5.90 5.70 -10.94
N PHE A 136 -5.65 4.40 -10.85
CA PHE A 136 -4.53 3.72 -11.49
C PHE A 136 -5.05 2.81 -12.60
N LYS A 137 -4.44 2.86 -13.77
CA LYS A 137 -4.65 1.93 -14.87
C LYS A 137 -3.47 0.97 -14.92
N PHE A 138 -3.78 -0.32 -15.03
CA PHE A 138 -2.82 -1.42 -15.04
C PHE A 138 -2.92 -2.17 -16.35
N ASN A 139 -1.78 -2.67 -16.83
CA ASN A 139 -1.69 -3.61 -17.93
C ASN A 139 -0.71 -4.75 -17.57
N ASN A 140 -0.63 -5.78 -18.42
CA ASN A 140 0.24 -6.94 -18.23
C ASN A 140 0.10 -7.62 -16.85
N VAL A 141 -1.11 -7.61 -16.29
CA VAL A 141 -1.41 -8.19 -14.99
C VAL A 141 -1.48 -9.72 -15.14
N THR A 142 -0.63 -10.44 -14.42
CA THR A 142 -0.65 -11.90 -14.36
C THR A 142 -0.62 -12.35 -12.89
N GLY A 143 -1.41 -13.37 -12.53
CA GLY A 143 -1.57 -13.75 -11.14
C GLY A 143 -2.48 -12.80 -10.36
N ILE A 144 -2.27 -12.74 -9.04
CA ILE A 144 -2.99 -11.89 -8.09
C ILE A 144 -1.98 -11.07 -7.30
N HIS A 145 -2.27 -9.79 -7.14
CA HIS A 145 -1.41 -8.82 -6.45
C HIS A 145 -2.22 -8.03 -5.42
N THR A 146 -1.59 -7.58 -4.35
CA THR A 146 -2.16 -6.50 -3.52
C THR A 146 -1.76 -5.15 -4.08
N VAL A 147 -2.68 -4.19 -4.04
CA VAL A 147 -2.39 -2.78 -4.30
C VAL A 147 -2.78 -1.97 -3.09
N VAL A 148 -1.79 -1.32 -2.47
CA VAL A 148 -1.96 -0.48 -1.29
C VAL A 148 -1.71 0.97 -1.64
N VAL A 149 -2.64 1.85 -1.28
CA VAL A 149 -2.44 3.32 -1.36
C VAL A 149 -2.50 3.90 0.03
N ALA A 150 -1.40 4.51 0.45
CA ALA A 150 -1.21 5.14 1.75
C ALA A 150 -1.11 6.66 1.63
N TRP A 151 -1.79 7.37 2.52
CA TRP A 151 -1.90 8.82 2.55
C TRP A 151 -1.14 9.34 3.77
N PHE A 152 -0.10 10.13 3.54
CA PHE A 152 0.75 10.69 4.60
C PHE A 152 0.50 12.18 4.77
N THR A 153 0.41 12.60 6.03
CA THR A 153 0.23 13.99 6.43
C THR A 153 1.49 14.82 6.14
N PRO A 154 1.44 16.16 6.27
CA PRO A 154 2.61 17.02 6.09
C PRO A 154 3.78 16.74 7.04
N ASP A 155 3.53 16.05 8.15
CA ASP A 155 4.54 15.69 9.15
C ASP A 155 5.11 14.26 8.90
N ASP A 156 4.83 13.67 7.73
CA ASP A 156 5.21 12.29 7.35
C ASP A 156 4.59 11.18 8.23
N GLU A 157 3.49 11.47 8.92
CA GLU A 157 2.67 10.47 9.64
C GLU A 157 1.64 9.82 8.70
N LEU A 158 1.40 8.51 8.83
CA LEU A 158 0.35 7.83 8.09
C LEU A 158 -1.02 8.32 8.58
N PHE A 159 -1.85 8.81 7.67
CA PHE A 159 -3.21 9.24 7.99
C PHE A 159 -4.21 8.10 7.81
N GLN A 160 -4.13 7.42 6.66
CA GLN A 160 -4.93 6.25 6.32
C GLN A 160 -4.22 5.47 5.20
N TYR A 161 -4.63 4.23 4.98
CA TYR A 161 -4.34 3.50 3.76
C TYR A 161 -5.52 2.62 3.36
N SER A 162 -5.48 2.09 2.14
CA SER A 162 -6.45 1.11 1.66
C SER A 162 -5.72 0.07 0.83
N GLU A 163 -6.12 -1.20 0.97
CA GLU A 163 -5.61 -2.35 0.24
C GLU A 163 -6.74 -2.91 -0.63
N ASN A 164 -6.46 -3.19 -1.90
CA ASN A 164 -7.36 -3.90 -2.80
C ASN A 164 -6.58 -4.98 -3.57
N ASN A 165 -7.23 -6.10 -3.88
CA ASN A 165 -6.64 -7.13 -4.72
C ASN A 165 -6.78 -6.77 -6.21
N LEU A 166 -5.68 -6.89 -6.96
CA LEU A 166 -5.62 -6.81 -8.40
C LEU A 166 -5.42 -8.21 -8.96
N PHE A 167 -6.34 -8.68 -9.79
CA PHE A 167 -6.16 -9.92 -10.54
C PHE A 167 -6.77 -9.79 -11.93
N ALA A 168 -6.16 -10.48 -12.89
CA ALA A 168 -6.67 -10.58 -14.25
C ALA A 168 -7.00 -12.04 -14.54
N PRO A 169 -8.28 -12.39 -14.76
CA PRO A 169 -8.67 -13.79 -15.01
C PRO A 169 -8.09 -14.34 -16.33
N ASN A 170 -7.69 -13.47 -17.28
CA ASN A 170 -7.03 -13.83 -18.54
C ASN A 170 -5.80 -12.95 -18.78
N ARG A 171 -4.79 -13.47 -19.51
CA ARG A 171 -3.41 -12.95 -19.62
C ARG A 171 -3.23 -11.54 -20.24
N GLU A 172 -4.30 -10.86 -20.66
CA GLU A 172 -4.24 -9.54 -21.30
C GLU A 172 -5.42 -8.64 -20.88
N HIS A 173 -5.68 -8.48 -19.59
CA HIS A 173 -6.68 -7.51 -19.12
C HIS A 173 -6.04 -6.20 -18.67
N GLU A 174 -6.59 -5.10 -19.18
CA GLU A 174 -6.46 -3.78 -18.58
C GLU A 174 -7.40 -3.71 -17.37
N GLY A 175 -6.86 -3.29 -16.22
CA GLY A 175 -7.63 -3.07 -15.00
C GLY A 175 -7.50 -1.62 -14.57
N PHE A 176 -8.49 -1.09 -13.87
CA PHE A 176 -8.32 0.16 -13.14
C PHE A 176 -8.85 0.04 -11.72
N MET A 177 -8.24 0.80 -10.81
CA MET A 177 -8.69 0.90 -9.44
C MET A 177 -8.72 2.35 -8.99
N TRP A 178 -9.73 2.67 -8.18
CA TRP A 178 -9.83 3.94 -7.49
C TRP A 178 -9.51 3.76 -6.02
N PHE A 179 -8.75 4.72 -5.49
CA PHE A 179 -8.52 4.89 -4.07
C PHE A 179 -8.89 6.32 -3.70
N TRP A 180 -9.39 6.55 -2.50
CA TRP A 180 -9.79 7.89 -2.11
C TRP A 180 -9.55 8.22 -0.65
N LEU A 181 -9.34 9.50 -0.39
CA LEU A 181 -9.42 10.14 0.91
C LEU A 181 -10.67 10.99 0.94
N ASP A 182 -11.64 10.62 1.78
CA ASP A 182 -12.82 11.44 2.00
C ASP A 182 -12.43 12.68 2.83
N LEU A 183 -12.66 13.86 2.28
CA LEU A 183 -12.34 15.12 2.94
C LEU A 183 -13.46 15.59 3.85
N ASP A 184 -14.72 15.29 3.51
CA ASP A 184 -15.89 15.66 4.30
C ASP A 184 -15.94 14.89 5.62
N ASP A 185 -15.76 13.58 5.57
CA ASP A 185 -15.79 12.71 6.75
C ASP A 185 -14.61 12.95 7.69
N ASN A 186 -13.51 13.50 7.17
CA ASN A 186 -12.27 13.69 7.91
C ASN A 186 -11.94 15.15 8.27
N LYS A 187 -12.82 16.13 7.98
CA LYS A 187 -12.52 17.58 8.10
C LYS A 187 -11.79 17.98 9.38
N HIS A 188 -12.18 17.42 10.52
CA HIS A 188 -11.64 17.77 11.84
C HIS A 188 -10.26 17.15 12.13
N ARG A 189 -9.86 16.13 11.38
CA ARG A 189 -8.58 15.41 11.55
C ARG A 189 -7.55 15.81 10.50
N LEU A 190 -7.97 16.45 9.42
CA LEU A 190 -7.09 16.83 8.31
C LEU A 190 -6.14 17.96 8.72
N LYS A 191 -4.85 17.71 8.53
CA LYS A 191 -3.81 18.75 8.56
C LYS A 191 -3.77 19.48 7.21
N LEU A 192 -3.74 20.81 7.23
CA LEU A 192 -3.50 21.60 6.02
C LEU A 192 -2.01 21.54 5.66
N GLY A 193 -1.69 21.53 4.36
CA GLY A 193 -0.31 21.51 3.90
C GLY A 193 -0.08 20.52 2.77
N LYS A 194 1.17 20.12 2.60
CA LYS A 194 1.62 19.20 1.55
C LYS A 194 1.48 17.76 2.06
N TRP A 195 0.73 16.94 1.35
CA TRP A 195 0.54 15.52 1.67
C TRP A 195 1.25 14.67 0.62
N LYS A 196 1.67 13.48 1.03
CA LYS A 196 2.25 12.47 0.15
C LYS A 196 1.29 11.31 -0.02
N ILE A 197 1.18 10.81 -1.23
CA ILE A 197 0.45 9.60 -1.59
C ILE A 197 1.49 8.59 -2.01
N LYS A 198 1.50 7.40 -1.38
CA LYS A 198 2.43 6.33 -1.71
C LYS A 198 1.67 5.08 -2.11
N MET A 199 2.12 4.44 -3.17
CA MET A 199 1.53 3.23 -3.70
C MET A 199 2.50 2.07 -3.58
N PHE A 200 1.97 0.93 -3.15
CA PHE A 200 2.70 -0.32 -3.04
C PHE A 200 1.98 -1.41 -3.83
N ILE A 201 2.73 -2.29 -4.46
CA ILE A 201 2.23 -3.52 -5.07
C ILE A 201 2.95 -4.68 -4.40
N ASP A 202 2.20 -5.63 -3.84
CA ASP A 202 2.75 -6.74 -3.05
C ASP A 202 3.69 -6.31 -1.92
N GLY A 203 3.47 -5.11 -1.38
CA GLY A 203 4.34 -4.49 -0.37
C GLY A 203 5.58 -3.81 -0.92
N GLN A 204 5.88 -3.93 -2.22
CA GLN A 204 6.95 -3.19 -2.88
C GLN A 204 6.51 -1.76 -3.16
N PHE A 205 7.33 -0.77 -2.82
CA PHE A 205 7.08 0.63 -3.18
C PHE A 205 7.16 0.82 -4.71
N ILE A 206 6.14 1.47 -5.28
CA ILE A 206 6.05 1.69 -6.73
C ILE A 206 6.06 3.18 -7.10
N LEU A 207 5.29 4.00 -6.39
CA LEU A 207 5.06 5.40 -6.76
C LEU A 207 4.88 6.26 -5.51
N GLU A 208 5.42 7.48 -5.55
CA GLU A 208 5.05 8.57 -4.65
C GLU A 208 4.58 9.77 -5.48
N ASP A 209 3.52 10.43 -5.03
CA ASP A 209 3.07 11.72 -5.56
C ASP A 209 2.64 12.65 -4.42
N GLU A 210 2.54 13.94 -4.72
CA GLU A 210 2.26 14.99 -3.74
C GLU A 210 1.05 15.82 -4.13
N ILE A 211 0.29 16.22 -3.11
CA ILE A 211 -0.87 17.11 -3.22
C ILE A 211 -0.83 18.14 -2.09
N LYS A 212 -1.58 19.23 -2.23
CA LYS A 212 -1.73 20.26 -1.19
C LYS A 212 -3.18 20.36 -0.76
N ILE A 213 -3.44 20.21 0.53
CA ILE A 213 -4.75 20.42 1.14
C ILE A 213 -4.77 21.80 1.80
N LEU A 214 -5.74 22.63 1.43
CA LEU A 214 -5.88 24.01 1.87
C LEU A 214 -7.29 24.29 2.39
N ASN A 215 -7.43 25.36 3.18
CA ASN A 215 -8.72 25.96 3.48
C ASN A 215 -8.94 27.13 2.53
N LEU A 216 -9.51 26.86 1.35
CA LEU A 216 -9.83 27.88 0.36
C LEU A 216 -11.35 28.05 0.30
N ASN A 217 -11.84 29.19 0.78
CA ASN A 217 -13.19 29.63 0.45
C ASN A 217 -13.23 29.99 -1.03
N THR A 218 -14.12 29.39 -1.81
CA THR A 218 -14.40 29.80 -3.19
C THR A 218 -15.20 31.10 -3.17
N TYR A 219 -14.53 32.20 -2.82
CA TYR A 219 -14.92 33.56 -3.17
C TYR A 219 -13.67 34.30 -3.63
N SER A 220 -13.24 34.02 -4.87
CA SER A 220 -12.48 34.99 -5.65
C SER A 220 -13.39 35.55 -6.74
N SER A 221 -14.31 36.44 -6.36
CA SER A 221 -14.71 37.49 -7.27
C SER A 221 -13.48 38.39 -7.48
N MET A 222 -12.96 38.44 -8.72
CA MET A 222 -12.02 39.42 -9.27
C MET A 222 -11.46 40.49 -8.32
N GLY A 223 -10.14 40.57 -8.14
CA GLY A 223 -9.53 41.75 -7.51
C GLY A 223 -8.02 41.68 -7.24
N LYS A 224 -7.21 41.87 -8.29
CA LYS A 224 -5.80 42.34 -8.28
C LYS A 224 -4.80 41.65 -7.34
N ILE A 225 -3.90 40.89 -7.97
CA ILE A 225 -2.56 40.61 -7.45
C ILE A 225 -1.71 41.86 -7.69
N ASN A 226 -1.10 42.41 -6.64
CA ASN A 226 0.08 43.27 -6.76
C ASN A 226 1.28 42.49 -6.22
N PHE A 227 2.40 42.61 -6.95
CA PHE A 227 3.70 41.95 -6.74
C PHE A 227 4.33 42.25 -5.38
#